data_AF-A0A832SR74-F1
#
_entry.id   AF-A0A832SR74-F1
#
_cell.length_a   1.000
_cell.length_b   1.000
_cell.length_c   1.000
_cell.angle_alpha   90.00
_cell.angle_beta   90.00
_cell.angle_gamma   90.00
#
_symmetry.space_group_name_H-M   'P 1'
#
loop_
_entity.id
_entity.type
_entity.pdbx_description
1 polymer ?
#
loop_
_entity_poly.entity_id
_entity_poly.type
_entity_poly.pdbx_seq_one_letter_code
_entity_poly.pdbx_strand_id
1 'polypeptide(L)' 'MPLVVEVLGIHAHVLRRYGVLPDEEVGSAVAKLKAAAPHLAEFLREAASLQ' A
#
# COMPACT_ATOMS: atom_id res chain seq x y z
N MET A 1 -0.30 -12.64 0.14
CA MET A 1 -1.20 -11.61 -0.48
C MET A 1 -0.38 -10.78 -1.45
N PRO A 2 -0.96 -10.01 -2.40
CA PRO A 2 -0.14 -9.20 -3.30
C PRO A 2 0.78 -8.23 -2.53
N LEU A 3 1.96 -8.00 -3.06
CA LEU A 3 2.90 -7.01 -2.54
C LEU A 3 2.53 -5.61 -3.04
N VAL A 4 2.89 -4.58 -2.28
CA VAL A 4 2.60 -3.19 -2.67
C VAL A 4 3.21 -2.84 -4.04
N VAL A 5 4.40 -3.36 -4.34
CA VAL A 5 5.08 -3.18 -5.64
C VAL A 5 4.36 -3.87 -6.80
N GLU A 6 3.65 -4.96 -6.55
CA GLU A 6 2.88 -5.65 -7.60
C GLU A 6 1.64 -4.83 -7.99
N VAL A 7 1.04 -4.12 -7.01
CA VAL A 7 -0.15 -3.28 -7.20
C VAL A 7 0.20 -1.91 -7.77
N LEU A 8 1.22 -1.24 -7.23
CA LEU A 8 1.53 0.17 -7.55
C LEU A 8 2.77 0.35 -8.44
N GLY A 9 3.51 -0.73 -8.72
CA GLY A 9 4.78 -0.67 -9.44
C GLY A 9 5.77 0.28 -8.77
N ILE A 10 6.40 1.15 -9.58
CA ILE A 10 7.39 2.13 -9.11
C ILE A 10 6.81 3.11 -8.09
N HIS A 11 5.50 3.35 -8.11
CA HIS A 11 4.84 4.29 -7.20
C HIS A 11 4.80 3.78 -5.76
N ALA A 12 5.05 2.49 -5.50
CA ALA A 12 5.13 1.94 -4.14
C ALA A 12 6.15 2.69 -3.26
N HIS A 13 7.23 3.23 -3.83
CA HIS A 13 8.25 3.98 -3.10
C HIS A 13 7.73 5.27 -2.45
N VAL A 14 6.63 5.87 -2.96
CA VAL A 14 6.05 7.08 -2.36
C VAL A 14 5.46 6.80 -0.97
N LEU A 15 5.13 5.54 -0.68
CA LEU A 15 4.53 5.14 0.59
C LEU A 15 5.56 4.95 1.72
N ARG A 16 6.86 4.99 1.42
CA ARG A 16 7.94 4.90 2.42
C ARG A 16 7.83 5.97 3.51
N ARG A 17 7.33 7.18 3.17
CA ARG A 17 7.08 8.25 4.15
C ARG A 17 6.04 7.88 5.21
N TYR A 18 5.25 6.84 4.97
CA TYR A 18 4.25 6.29 5.90
C TYR A 18 4.72 4.96 6.53
N GLY A 19 6.00 4.59 6.39
CA GLY A 19 6.56 3.37 6.94
C GLY A 19 6.20 2.09 6.17
N VAL A 20 5.64 2.21 4.96
CA VAL A 20 5.33 1.09 4.07
C VAL A 20 6.50 0.80 3.16
N LEU A 21 6.90 -0.46 3.07
CA LEU A 21 7.92 -0.91 2.13
C LEU A 21 7.28 -1.47 0.84
N PRO A 22 7.94 -1.34 -0.34
CA PRO A 22 7.38 -1.85 -1.60
C PRO A 22 7.16 -3.37 -1.63
N ASP A 23 8.02 -4.12 -0.96
CA ASP A 23 8.01 -5.57 -0.82
C ASP A 23 7.12 -6.06 0.34
N GLU A 24 6.41 -5.14 0.99
CA GLU A 24 5.46 -5.47 2.05
C GLU A 24 4.13 -5.97 1.46
N GLU A 25 3.46 -6.87 2.18
CA GLU A 25 2.12 -7.29 1.81
C GLU A 25 1.12 -6.13 1.93
N VAL A 26 0.17 -6.05 0.99
CA VAL A 26 -0.87 -5.00 0.96
C VAL A 26 -1.63 -4.89 2.29
N GLY A 27 -1.95 -6.01 2.94
CA GLY A 27 -2.69 -6.00 4.22
C GLY A 27 -1.93 -5.25 5.33
N SER A 28 -0.63 -5.50 5.46
CA SER A 28 0.24 -4.83 6.42
C SER A 28 0.43 -3.35 6.08
N ALA A 29 0.61 -3.04 4.80
CA ALA A 29 0.71 -1.66 4.32
C ALA A 29 -0.57 -0.86 4.62
N VAL A 30 -1.74 -1.44 4.38
CA VAL A 30 -3.05 -0.83 4.70
C VAL A 30 -3.18 -0.56 6.19
N ALA A 31 -2.74 -1.47 7.05
CA ALA A 31 -2.77 -1.27 8.51
C ALA A 31 -1.90 -0.08 8.94
N LYS A 32 -0.69 0.07 8.36
CA LYS A 32 0.19 1.22 8.60
C LYS A 32 -0.41 2.53 8.09
N LEU A 33 -0.99 2.51 6.89
CA LEU A 33 -1.59 3.69 6.27
C LEU A 33 -2.85 4.16 7.00
N LYS A 34 -3.64 3.26 7.60
CA LYS A 34 -4.87 3.64 8.33
C LYS A 34 -4.63 4.70 9.41
N ALA A 35 -3.48 4.67 10.08
CA ALA A 35 -3.16 5.61 11.16
C ALA A 35 -2.74 7.00 10.64
N ALA A 36 -2.02 7.08 9.51
CA ALA A 36 -1.38 8.30 9.04
C ALA A 36 -2.02 8.90 7.77
N ALA A 37 -2.62 8.07 6.92
CA ALA A 37 -3.22 8.44 5.64
C ALA A 37 -4.33 7.45 5.25
N PRO A 38 -5.52 7.54 5.88
CA PRO A 38 -6.61 6.57 5.67
C PRO A 38 -7.12 6.52 4.23
N HIS A 39 -7.07 7.65 3.50
CA HIS A 39 -7.42 7.68 2.08
C HIS A 39 -6.47 6.86 1.20
N LEU A 40 -5.17 6.84 1.53
CA LEU A 40 -4.21 5.97 0.83
C LEU A 40 -4.41 4.51 1.20
N ALA A 41 -4.85 4.22 2.43
CA ALA A 41 -5.19 2.86 2.86
C ALA A 41 -6.36 2.30 2.05
N GLU A 42 -7.41 3.10 1.83
CA GLU A 42 -8.54 2.69 0.99
C GLU A 42 -8.18 2.61 -0.48
N PHE A 43 -7.45 3.60 -1.01
CA PHE A 43 -6.94 3.53 -2.38
C PHE A 43 -6.12 2.27 -2.63
N LEU A 44 -5.19 1.92 -1.74
CA LEU A 44 -4.37 0.73 -1.88
C LEU A 44 -5.20 -0.56 -1.83
N ARG A 45 -6.23 -0.60 -0.97
CA ARG A 45 -7.16 -1.73 -0.89
C ARG A 45 -7.95 -1.90 -2.19
N GLU A 46 -8.49 -0.80 -2.72
CA GLU A 46 -9.24 -0.81 -3.98
C GLU A 46 -8.34 -1.18 -5.16
N ALA A 47 -7.17 -0.57 -5.27
CA ALA A 47 -6.21 -0.88 -6.33
C ALA A 47 -5.80 -2.36 -6.32
N ALA A 48 -5.59 -2.95 -5.14
CA ALA A 48 -5.27 -4.37 -5.01
C ALA A 48 -6.44 -5.30 -5.38
N SER A 49 -7.68 -4.81 -5.39
CA SER A 49 -8.86 -5.59 -5.82
C SER A 49 -9.11 -5.57 -7.33
N LEU A 50 -8.37 -4.73 -8.06
CA LEU A 50 -8.45 -4.59 -9.52
C LEU A 50 -7.41 -5.44 -10.28
N GLN A 51 -6.53 -6.13 -9.56
CA GLN A 51 -5.59 -7.12 -10.10
C GLN A 51 -6.15 -8.54 -10.01
#